data_AF-C0KUK0-F1
#
_entry.id   AF-C0KUK0-F1
#
_cell.length_a   1.000
_cell.length_b   1.000
_cell.length_c   1.000
_cell.angle_alpha   90.00
_cell.angle_beta   90.00
_cell.angle_gamma   90.00
#
_symmetry.space_group_name_H-M   'P 1'
#
loop_
_entity.id
_entity.type
_entity.pdbx_description
1 polymer ?
#
loop_
_entity_poly.entity_id
_entity_poly.type
_entity_poly.pdbx_seq_one_letter_code
_entity_poly.pdbx_strand_id
1 'polypeptide(L)'
;LSWPLAGFSATALTNLVAEPFAKLEQDFGGSIGVYAMDTGSGATVSYRAEERFPLCSSFKGFLAAAVLARSQQQAGLLDTPIRYGKNALVPWSPISEK
;
A
#
# COMPACT_ATOMS: atom_id res chain seq x y z
N LEU A 1 -27.11 -2.93 -19.88
CA LEU A 1 -26.66 -3.87 -18.84
C LEU A 1 -26.64 -3.13 -17.52
N SER A 2 -27.61 -3.39 -16.63
CA SER A 2 -27.68 -2.82 -15.29
C SER A 2 -26.86 -3.68 -14.34
N TRP A 3 -25.75 -3.16 -13.81
CA TRP A 3 -25.08 -3.80 -12.68
C TRP A 3 -25.88 -3.56 -11.40
N PRO A 4 -26.11 -4.59 -10.56
CA PRO A 4 -26.73 -4.37 -9.27
C PRO A 4 -25.74 -3.60 -8.39
N LEU A 5 -26.18 -2.44 -7.88
CA LEU A 5 -25.53 -1.77 -6.77
C LEU A 5 -25.81 -2.58 -5.50
N ALA A 6 -25.08 -3.68 -5.31
CA ALA A 6 -24.96 -4.28 -4.00
C ALA A 6 -24.10 -3.34 -3.16
N GLY A 7 -24.75 -2.41 -2.44
CA GLY A 7 -24.10 -1.62 -1.42
C GLY A 7 -23.61 -2.55 -0.32
N PHE A 8 -22.32 -2.85 -0.30
CA PHE A 8 -21.68 -3.46 0.86
C PHE A 8 -21.77 -2.44 2.01
N SER A 9 -22.62 -2.72 2.99
CA SER A 9 -22.67 -1.93 4.22
C SER A 9 -21.44 -2.27 5.07
N ALA A 10 -20.35 -1.55 4.84
CA ALA A 10 -19.03 -1.77 5.48
C ALA A 10 -19.04 -1.57 7.02
N THR A 11 -20.09 -0.97 7.58
CA THR A 11 -20.11 -0.54 8.97
C THR A 11 -20.26 -1.69 9.98
N ALA A 12 -20.95 -2.78 9.62
CA ALA A 12 -21.33 -3.82 10.59
C ALA A 12 -20.18 -4.71 11.09
N LEU A 13 -19.07 -4.80 10.32
CA LEU A 13 -17.93 -5.67 10.64
C LEU A 13 -16.64 -4.87 10.91
N THR A 14 -16.74 -3.56 11.07
CA THR A 14 -15.60 -2.69 11.38
C THR A 14 -15.45 -2.57 12.90
N ASN A 15 -14.23 -2.79 13.41
CA ASN A 15 -13.89 -2.65 14.83
C ASN A 15 -14.79 -3.46 15.78
N LEU A 16 -15.10 -4.71 15.42
CA LEU A 16 -15.84 -5.65 16.29
C LEU A 16 -15.14 -5.87 17.64
N VAL A 17 -13.81 -5.70 17.66
CA VAL A 17 -12.97 -5.67 18.86
C VAL A 17 -12.33 -4.29 18.94
N ALA A 18 -12.46 -3.64 20.10
CA ALA A 18 -11.83 -2.35 20.36
C ALA A 18 -10.34 -2.55 20.69
N GLU A 19 -9.47 -1.84 19.98
CA GLU A 19 -8.02 -1.92 20.13
C GLU A 19 -7.45 -0.62 20.74
N PRO A 20 -6.40 -0.67 21.57
CA PRO A 20 -5.88 0.48 22.32
C PRO A 20 -4.99 1.42 21.49
N PHE A 21 -5.32 1.69 20.22
CA PHE A 21 -4.50 2.52 19.32
C PHE A 21 -4.27 3.95 19.83
N ALA A 22 -5.25 4.55 20.50
CA ALA A 22 -5.08 5.91 21.07
C ALA A 22 -3.97 5.97 22.13
N LYS A 23 -3.82 4.91 22.95
CA LYS A 23 -2.73 4.83 23.92
C LYS A 23 -1.39 4.64 23.21
N LEU A 24 -1.36 3.83 22.16
CA LEU A 24 -0.17 3.62 21.34
C LEU A 24 0.32 4.91 20.66
N GLU A 25 -0.61 5.73 20.14
CA GLU A 25 -0.28 7.05 19.57
C GLU A 25 0.35 7.98 20.61
N GLN A 26 -0.21 8.02 21.83
CA GLN A 26 0.31 8.84 22.92
C GLN A 26 1.72 8.42 23.32
N ASP A 27 1.97 7.11 23.39
CA ASP A 27 3.28 6.56 23.73
C ASP A 27 4.32 6.82 22.63
N PHE A 28 3.89 6.79 21.37
CA PHE A 28 4.73 7.14 20.22
C PHE A 28 5.03 8.64 20.10
N GLY A 29 4.11 9.49 20.56
CA GLY A 29 4.21 10.95 20.42
C GLY A 29 3.86 11.45 19.00
N GLY A 30 2.95 10.77 18.31
CA GLY A 30 2.56 11.09 16.93
C GLY A 30 1.25 10.44 16.50
N SER A 31 1.00 10.36 15.19
CA SER A 31 -0.20 9.76 14.62
C SER A 31 0.08 8.41 13.95
N ILE A 32 -0.82 7.45 14.14
CA ILE A 32 -0.77 6.09 13.60
C ILE A 32 -2.07 5.83 12.82
N GLY A 33 -1.95 5.50 11.55
CA GLY A 33 -3.06 5.06 10.70
C GLY A 33 -3.04 3.55 10.47
N VAL A 34 -4.17 2.88 10.69
CA VAL A 34 -4.31 1.42 10.53
C VAL A 34 -5.58 1.11 9.75
N TYR A 35 -5.43 0.29 8.72
CA TYR A 35 -6.52 -0.41 8.07
C TYR A 35 -6.12 -1.86 7.82
N ALA A 36 -6.88 -2.80 8.37
CA ALA A 36 -6.69 -4.22 8.16
C ALA A 36 -8.02 -4.85 7.76
N MET A 37 -7.96 -5.81 6.84
CA MET A 37 -9.13 -6.53 6.34
C MET A 37 -8.85 -8.04 6.36
N ASP A 38 -9.71 -8.78 7.04
CA ASP A 38 -9.80 -10.22 6.85
C ASP A 38 -10.44 -10.48 5.47
N THR A 39 -9.66 -11.02 4.53
CA THR A 39 -10.10 -11.27 3.16
C THR A 39 -11.10 -12.41 3.03
N GLY A 40 -11.29 -13.23 4.07
CA GLY A 40 -12.29 -14.29 4.10
C GLY A 40 -13.67 -13.79 4.52
N SER A 41 -13.72 -13.02 5.61
CA SER A 41 -14.99 -12.53 6.19
C SER A 41 -15.37 -11.11 5.78
N GLY A 42 -14.42 -10.31 5.31
CA GLY A 42 -14.58 -8.88 5.07
C GLY A 42 -14.60 -8.03 6.34
N ALA A 43 -14.35 -8.62 7.53
CA ALA A 43 -14.21 -7.86 8.76
C ALA A 43 -12.98 -6.96 8.74
N THR A 44 -13.09 -5.79 9.34
CA THR A 44 -12.02 -4.78 9.31
C THR A 44 -11.67 -4.23 10.69
N VAL A 45 -10.40 -3.82 10.81
CA VAL A 45 -9.93 -2.95 11.87
C VAL A 45 -9.56 -1.62 11.22
N SER A 46 -10.13 -0.52 11.69
CA SER A 46 -9.93 0.83 11.13
C SER A 46 -9.65 1.84 12.25
N TYR A 47 -8.52 2.55 12.13
CA TYR A 47 -8.12 3.63 13.03
C TYR A 47 -7.37 4.71 12.24
N ARG A 48 -7.93 5.93 12.16
CA ARG A 48 -7.45 7.02 11.28
C ARG A 48 -7.22 6.59 9.83
N ALA A 49 -7.99 5.63 9.33
CA ALA A 49 -7.72 4.98 8.04
C ALA A 49 -7.88 5.91 6.83
N GLU A 50 -8.66 6.97 6.97
CA GLU A 50 -8.95 7.94 5.90
C GLU A 50 -8.06 9.19 5.96
N GLU A 51 -7.22 9.31 7.00
CA GLU A 51 -6.23 10.38 7.09
C GLU A 51 -5.08 10.16 6.09
N ARG A 52 -4.47 11.25 5.63
CA ARG A 52 -3.36 11.18 4.67
C ARG A 52 -2.03 11.04 5.39
N PHE A 53 -1.28 10.01 5.02
CA PHE A 53 0.09 9.78 5.48
C PHE A 53 1.10 9.86 4.31
N PRO A 54 2.34 10.36 4.55
CA PRO A 54 3.39 10.30 3.54
C PRO A 54 3.74 8.86 3.17
N LEU A 55 3.76 8.54 1.87
CA LEU A 55 4.08 7.17 1.40
C LEU A 55 5.54 6.76 1.69
N CYS A 56 6.47 7.71 1.73
CA CYS A 56 7.91 7.43 1.82
C CYS A 56 8.33 6.43 0.74
N SER A 57 8.96 5.29 1.06
CA SER A 57 9.29 4.26 0.07
C SER A 57 8.18 3.24 -0.20
N SER A 58 7.02 3.30 0.48
CA SER A 58 5.92 2.35 0.23
C SER A 58 5.36 2.45 -1.19
N PHE A 59 5.48 3.63 -1.82
CA PHE A 59 5.07 3.85 -3.22
C PHE A 59 5.75 2.90 -4.21
N LYS A 60 6.95 2.39 -3.89
CA LYS A 60 7.73 1.53 -4.79
C LYS A 60 6.99 0.21 -5.10
N GLY A 61 6.15 -0.27 -4.18
CA GLY A 61 5.27 -1.41 -4.44
C GLY A 61 4.25 -1.12 -5.55
N PHE A 62 3.59 0.03 -5.49
CA PHE A 62 2.66 0.47 -6.53
C PHE A 62 3.37 0.78 -7.86
N LEU A 63 4.58 1.34 -7.81
CA LEU A 63 5.40 1.54 -9.01
C LEU A 63 5.73 0.21 -9.70
N ALA A 64 6.12 -0.81 -8.93
CA ALA A 64 6.37 -2.15 -9.46
C ALA A 64 5.09 -2.76 -10.07
N ALA A 65 3.94 -2.60 -9.41
CA ALA A 65 2.65 -3.03 -9.96
C ALA A 65 2.32 -2.34 -11.29
N ALA A 66 2.62 -1.05 -11.44
CA ALA A 66 2.44 -0.34 -12.71
C ALA A 66 3.38 -0.86 -13.82
N VAL A 67 4.62 -1.23 -13.49
CA VAL A 67 5.55 -1.88 -14.44
C VAL A 67 5.01 -3.24 -14.87
N LEU A 68 4.50 -4.06 -13.94
CA LEU A 68 3.87 -5.35 -14.25
C LEU A 68 2.64 -5.17 -15.14
N ALA A 69 1.76 -4.22 -14.82
CA ALA A 69 0.59 -3.91 -15.65
C ALA A 69 0.99 -3.51 -17.08
N ARG A 70 2.06 -2.70 -17.22
CA ARG A 70 2.62 -2.34 -18.53
C ARG A 70 3.19 -3.55 -19.28
N SER A 71 3.81 -4.50 -18.58
CA SER A 71 4.38 -5.70 -19.20
C SER A 71 3.32 -6.60 -19.85
N GLN A 72 2.06 -6.53 -19.40
CA GLN A 72 0.94 -7.23 -20.05
C GLN A 72 0.71 -6.77 -21.50
N GLN A 73 1.16 -5.56 -21.85
CA GLN A 73 1.02 -4.99 -23.20
C GLN A 73 2.36 -4.91 -23.95
N GLN A 74 3.46 -5.23 -23.27
CA GLN A 74 4.83 -5.09 -23.80
C GLN A 74 5.61 -6.35 -23.47
N ALA A 75 5.50 -7.36 -24.34
CA ALA A 75 6.25 -8.59 -24.23
C ALA A 75 7.77 -8.30 -24.17
N GLY A 76 8.48 -8.94 -23.25
CA GLY A 76 9.92 -8.74 -23.03
C GLY A 76 10.29 -7.49 -22.22
N LEU A 77 9.32 -6.68 -21.76
CA LEU A 77 9.61 -5.51 -20.93
C LEU A 77 10.39 -5.88 -19.66
N LEU A 78 10.03 -6.99 -19.01
CA LEU A 78 10.67 -7.43 -17.77
C LEU A 78 12.10 -7.95 -17.99
N ASP A 79 12.41 -8.43 -19.19
CA ASP A 79 13.73 -8.94 -19.57
C ASP A 79 14.62 -7.86 -20.20
N THR A 80 14.14 -6.62 -20.27
CA THR A 80 14.87 -5.53 -20.94
C THR A 80 16.10 -5.13 -20.12
N PRO A 81 17.32 -5.21 -20.68
CA PRO A 81 18.52 -4.78 -19.96
C PRO A 81 18.57 -3.24 -19.87
N ILE A 82 18.64 -2.72 -18.64
CA ILE A 82 18.75 -1.27 -18.39
C ILE A 82 20.17 -0.94 -17.91
N ARG A 83 20.93 -0.22 -18.76
CA ARG A 83 22.24 0.32 -18.40
C ARG A 83 22.07 1.72 -17.80
N TYR A 84 22.86 2.04 -16.78
CA TYR A 84 22.83 3.34 -16.11
C TYR A 84 24.24 3.79 -15.72
N GLY A 85 24.44 5.10 -15.65
CA GLY A 85 25.69 5.71 -15.19
C GLY A 85 25.70 5.94 -13.68
N LYS A 86 26.87 6.30 -13.13
CA LYS A 86 27.01 6.64 -11.69
C LYS A 86 26.11 7.79 -11.24
N ASN A 87 25.76 8.70 -12.14
CA ASN A 87 24.84 9.81 -11.86
C ASN A 87 23.40 9.37 -11.58
N ALA A 88 23.03 8.13 -11.89
CA ALA A 88 21.74 7.56 -11.54
C ALA A 88 21.72 6.95 -10.12
N LEU A 89 22.89 6.75 -9.50
CA LEU A 89 22.97 6.26 -8.13
C LEU A 89 22.58 7.37 -7.16
N VAL A 90 21.55 7.08 -6.38
CA VAL A 90 21.11 7.93 -5.27
C VAL A 90 21.47 7.25 -3.95
N PRO A 91 21.56 7.98 -2.82
CA PRO A 91 21.77 7.36 -1.51
C PRO A 91 20.77 6.23 -1.24
N TRP A 92 21.21 5.16 -0.57
CA TRP A 92 20.46 3.92 -0.36
C TRP A 92 20.11 3.15 -1.66
N SER A 93 21.12 2.88 -2.49
CA SER A 93 21.01 2.06 -3.72
C SER A 93 21.76 0.71 -3.63
N PRO A 94 21.56 -0.12 -2.58
CA PRO A 94 22.46 -1.24 -2.23
C PRO A 94 22.55 -2.38 -3.26
N ILE A 95 21.59 -2.47 -4.18
CA ILE A 95 21.61 -3.48 -5.25
C ILE A 95 22.24 -2.92 -6.52
N SER A 96 21.93 -1.68 -6.90
CA SER A 96 22.40 -1.06 -8.14
C SER A 96 23.75 -0.34 -8.03
N GLU A 97 24.25 -0.09 -6.81
CA GLU A 97 25.58 0.53 -6.63
C GLU A 97 26.76 -0.45 -6.77
N LYS A 98 26.47 -1.75 -6.88
CA LYS A 98 27.46 -2.83 -7.08
C LYS A 98 27.85 -2.94 -8.55
#